data_AF-A0A8H3E6J8-F1
#
_entry.id   AF-A0A8H3E6J8-F1
#
_cell.length_a   1.000
_cell.length_b   1.000
_cell.length_c   1.000
_cell.angle_alpha   90.00
_cell.angle_beta   90.00
_cell.angle_gamma   90.00
#
_symmetry.space_group_name_H-M   'P 1'
#
loop_
_entity.id
_entity.type
_entity.pdbx_description
1 polymer ?
#
loop_
_entity_poly.entity_id
_entity_poly.type
_entity_poly.pdbx_seq_one_letter_code
_entity_poly.pdbx_strand_id
1 'polypeptide(L)'
;MFPPRRISRLLSSLPLSPHTMSTQVQTLFFKSPQFAVVGASNDQTKFGNKILKWYLERQIKATPVHPKESEVEGVKAVTKLADLEFPATTSVSIVTPPKVTLGVLKEGKELGIPAFWIQPGAEDDDVRKYVTDEGLTDKVVLGSPCILVSGDGIRKSLL
;
A
#
# COMPACT_ATOMS: atom_id res chain seq x y z
N MET A 1 16.11 -46.75 27.87
CA MET A 1 15.53 -46.57 26.52
C MET A 1 14.32 -45.67 26.65
N PHE A 2 14.49 -44.36 26.46
CA PHE A 2 13.40 -43.37 26.51
C PHE A 2 12.88 -43.14 25.08
N PRO A 3 11.56 -43.07 24.85
CA PRO A 3 11.04 -42.83 23.51
C PRO A 3 11.32 -41.37 23.09
N PRO A 4 11.54 -41.10 21.79
CA PRO A 4 11.71 -39.74 21.32
C PRO A 4 10.37 -39.01 21.42
N ARG A 5 10.36 -37.88 22.14
CA ARG A 5 9.21 -36.97 22.18
C ARG A 5 9.01 -36.38 20.78
N ARG A 6 7.88 -36.70 20.14
CA ARG A 6 7.40 -35.99 18.94
C ARG A 6 7.24 -34.52 19.30
N ILE A 7 8.13 -33.66 18.79
CA ILE A 7 7.90 -32.22 18.75
C ILE A 7 6.83 -32.01 17.67
N SER A 8 5.57 -32.02 18.12
CA SER A 8 4.42 -31.66 17.29
C SER A 8 4.58 -30.23 16.80
N ARG A 9 4.48 -30.03 15.48
CA ARG A 9 4.37 -28.72 14.82
C ARG A 9 3.21 -27.93 15.43
N LEU A 10 3.51 -27.03 16.35
CA LEU A 10 2.55 -26.13 16.99
C LEU A 10 3.06 -24.68 17.00
N LEU A 11 3.83 -24.30 15.98
CA LEU A 11 4.34 -22.93 15.80
C LEU A 11 3.54 -22.10 14.77
N SER A 12 2.52 -22.67 14.13
CA SER A 12 1.77 -22.01 13.04
C SER A 12 0.50 -21.27 13.47
N SER A 13 0.20 -21.18 14.77
CA SER A 13 -1.07 -20.63 15.26
C SER A 13 -0.94 -19.49 16.28
N LEU A 14 0.26 -18.94 16.46
CA LEU A 14 0.43 -17.74 17.28
C LEU A 14 0.14 -16.49 16.44
N PRO A 15 -0.71 -15.55 16.92
CA PRO A 15 -0.95 -14.31 16.20
C PRO A 15 0.38 -13.56 16.07
N LEU A 16 0.69 -13.15 14.84
CA LEU A 16 1.91 -12.43 14.54
C LEU A 16 1.89 -11.08 15.25
N SER A 17 3.03 -10.68 15.84
CA SER A 17 3.17 -9.38 16.48
C SER A 17 2.88 -8.25 15.46
N PRO A 18 2.33 -7.09 15.89
CA PRO A 18 2.00 -5.98 15.00
C PRO A 18 3.17 -5.54 14.11
N HIS A 19 4.39 -5.60 14.63
CA HIS A 19 5.60 -5.29 13.88
C HIS A 19 5.86 -6.29 12.74
N THR A 20 5.75 -7.60 13.02
CA THR A 20 5.95 -8.67 12.05
C THR A 20 4.88 -8.65 10.96
N MET A 21 3.64 -8.27 11.30
CA MET A 21 2.57 -8.10 10.31
C MET A 21 2.87 -6.96 9.34
N SER A 22 3.27 -5.80 9.84
CA SER A 22 3.61 -4.65 8.99
C SER A 22 4.68 -4.99 7.95
N THR A 23 5.74 -5.70 8.32
CA THR A 23 6.81 -6.11 7.39
C THR A 23 6.33 -7.08 6.30
N GLN A 24 5.41 -7.99 6.62
CA GLN A 24 4.85 -8.91 5.63
C GLN A 24 3.97 -8.19 4.62
N VAL A 25 3.13 -7.26 5.07
CA VAL A 25 2.26 -6.49 4.16
C VAL A 25 3.07 -5.53 3.30
N GLN A 26 4.13 -4.92 3.85
CA GLN A 26 5.09 -4.12 3.07
C GLN A 26 5.78 -4.95 1.98
N THR A 27 6.14 -6.20 2.29
CA THR A 27 6.68 -7.14 1.30
C THR A 27 5.65 -7.47 0.23
N LEU A 28 4.41 -7.80 0.62
CA LEU A 28 3.31 -8.04 -0.30
C LEU A 28 3.08 -6.83 -1.23
N PHE A 29 3.10 -5.62 -0.68
CA PHE A 29 2.92 -4.38 -1.42
C PHE A 29 3.88 -4.27 -2.59
N PHE A 30 5.17 -4.58 -2.38
CA PHE A 30 6.19 -4.50 -3.42
C PHE A 30 6.24 -5.69 -4.38
N LYS A 31 5.42 -6.73 -4.20
CA LYS A 31 5.32 -7.86 -5.17
C LYS A 31 4.56 -7.48 -6.44
N SER A 32 3.79 -6.40 -6.44
CA SER A 32 3.07 -5.96 -7.64
C SER A 32 4.03 -5.43 -8.71
N PRO A 33 3.79 -5.73 -10.00
CA PRO A 33 4.63 -5.24 -11.10
C PRO A 33 4.46 -3.74 -11.36
N GLN A 34 3.35 -3.14 -10.89
CA GLN A 34 3.05 -1.73 -11.07
C GLN A 34 2.34 -1.15 -9.87
N PHE A 35 2.38 0.18 -9.78
CA PHE A 35 1.90 0.93 -8.64
C PHE A 35 0.99 2.07 -9.07
N ALA A 36 0.24 2.61 -8.11
CA ALA A 36 -0.49 3.85 -8.28
C ALA A 36 -0.33 4.75 -7.05
N VAL A 37 -0.43 6.06 -7.27
CA VAL A 37 -0.38 7.07 -6.21
C VAL A 37 -1.69 7.84 -6.19
N VAL A 38 -2.55 7.52 -5.23
CA VAL A 38 -3.82 8.22 -5.02
C VAL A 38 -3.56 9.44 -4.14
N GLY A 39 -3.95 10.61 -4.66
CA GLY A 39 -3.57 11.91 -4.09
C GLY A 39 -2.30 12.50 -4.69
N ALA A 40 -1.86 12.02 -5.86
CA ALA A 40 -0.83 12.67 -6.66
C ALA A 40 -1.23 14.12 -7.02
N SER A 41 -0.25 15.00 -7.20
CA SER A 41 -0.48 16.44 -7.35
C SER A 41 0.63 17.10 -8.17
N ASN A 42 0.32 18.13 -8.96
CA ASN A 42 1.34 18.94 -9.65
C ASN A 42 2.10 19.89 -8.70
N ASP A 43 1.54 20.19 -7.54
CA ASP A 43 2.27 20.89 -6.48
C ASP A 43 3.39 20.00 -5.90
N GLN A 44 4.64 20.33 -6.25
CA GLN A 44 5.86 19.62 -5.84
C GLN A 44 6.16 19.69 -4.34
N THR A 45 5.50 20.59 -3.60
CA THR A 45 5.64 20.66 -2.14
C THR A 45 4.86 19.53 -1.45
N LYS A 46 3.81 19.00 -2.09
CA LYS A 46 2.92 17.99 -1.52
C LYS A 46 3.53 16.59 -1.56
N PHE A 47 3.17 15.78 -0.57
CA PHE A 47 3.66 14.40 -0.47
C PHE A 47 3.24 13.51 -1.63
N GLY A 48 2.04 13.70 -2.21
CA GLY A 48 1.62 12.95 -3.39
C GLY A 48 2.55 13.13 -4.60
N ASN A 49 3.06 14.34 -4.81
CA ASN A 49 4.07 14.59 -5.84
C ASN A 49 5.39 13.89 -5.49
N LYS A 50 5.89 14.11 -4.26
CA LYS A 50 7.17 13.54 -3.79
C LYS A 50 7.18 12.00 -3.85
N ILE A 51 6.06 11.36 -3.50
CA ILE A 51 5.90 9.90 -3.57
C ILE A 51 5.88 9.43 -5.02
N LEU A 52 5.15 10.09 -5.91
CA LEU A 52 5.17 9.75 -7.33
C LEU A 52 6.60 9.85 -7.88
N LYS A 53 7.28 10.97 -7.63
CA LYS A 53 8.66 11.19 -8.05
C LYS A 53 9.61 10.12 -7.50
N TRP A 54 9.43 9.71 -6.24
CA TRP A 54 10.20 8.60 -5.66
C TRP A 54 10.09 7.31 -6.47
N TYR A 55 8.90 6.94 -6.96
CA TYR A 55 8.73 5.79 -7.84
C TYR A 55 9.44 5.99 -9.19
N LEU A 56 9.23 7.15 -9.83
CA LEU A 56 9.75 7.44 -11.17
C LEU A 56 11.28 7.49 -11.22
N GLU A 57 11.92 8.12 -10.23
CA GLU A 57 13.39 8.17 -10.09
C GLU A 57 14.02 6.78 -9.94
N ARG A 58 13.24 5.81 -9.46
CA ARG A 58 13.64 4.40 -9.29
C ARG A 58 13.24 3.52 -10.48
N GLN A 59 12.76 4.13 -11.56
CA GLN A 59 12.27 3.45 -12.76
C GLN A 59 11.15 2.44 -12.45
N ILE A 60 10.33 2.73 -11.44
CA ILE A 60 9.17 1.93 -11.08
C ILE A 60 7.94 2.51 -11.76
N LYS A 61 7.15 1.67 -12.43
CA LYS A 61 5.89 2.07 -13.06
C LYS A 61 4.89 2.49 -11.98
N ALA A 62 4.55 3.78 -11.94
CA ALA A 62 3.53 4.34 -11.04
C ALA A 62 2.55 5.25 -11.80
N THR A 63 1.25 4.97 -11.66
CA THR A 63 0.18 5.78 -12.28
C THR A 63 -0.36 6.80 -11.28
N PRO A 64 -0.34 8.11 -11.57
CA PRO A 64 -0.98 9.12 -10.73
C PRO A 64 -2.51 8.95 -10.77
N VAL A 65 -3.16 9.01 -9.61
CA VAL A 65 -4.63 9.00 -9.51
C VAL A 65 -5.09 10.29 -8.82
N HIS A 66 -5.78 11.13 -9.58
CA HIS A 66 -6.31 12.41 -9.09
C HIS A 66 -7.52 12.85 -9.91
N PRO A 67 -8.62 13.35 -9.30
CA PRO A 67 -9.85 13.67 -10.01
C PRO A 67 -9.75 14.86 -10.99
N LYS A 68 -8.71 15.70 -10.85
CA LYS A 68 -8.57 16.97 -11.60
C LYS A 68 -7.28 17.12 -12.39
N GLU A 69 -6.24 16.37 -12.03
CA GLU A 69 -4.95 16.52 -12.73
C GLU A 69 -4.99 15.54 -13.90
N SER A 70 -4.71 16.00 -15.12
CA SER A 70 -4.63 15.13 -16.30
C SER A 70 -3.25 14.50 -16.47
N GLU A 71 -2.23 15.08 -15.85
CA GLU A 71 -0.84 14.65 -15.88
C GLU A 71 -0.14 15.13 -14.59
N VAL A 72 0.77 14.33 -14.05
CA VAL A 72 1.65 14.70 -12.93
C VAL A 72 3.06 14.16 -13.18
N GLU A 73 4.08 15.00 -13.04
CA GLU A 73 5.50 14.65 -13.33
C GLU A 73 5.68 14.01 -14.72
N GLY A 74 4.94 14.48 -15.74
CA GLY A 74 5.00 13.95 -17.10
C GLY A 74 4.30 12.61 -17.32
N VAL A 75 3.61 12.07 -16.30
CA VAL A 75 2.86 10.82 -16.39
C VAL A 75 1.37 11.10 -16.44
N LYS A 76 0.69 10.54 -17.43
CA LYS A 76 -0.78 10.64 -17.57
C LYS A 76 -1.46 10.15 -16.30
N ALA A 77 -2.32 11.01 -15.73
CA ALA A 77 -3.10 10.69 -14.56
C ALA A 77 -4.46 10.08 -14.94
N VAL A 78 -5.00 9.27 -14.05
CA VAL A 78 -6.38 8.75 -14.14
C VAL A 78 -7.23 9.31 -13.00
N THR A 79 -8.56 9.29 -13.14
CA THR A 79 -9.42 10.02 -12.20
C THR A 79 -9.78 9.22 -10.95
N LYS A 80 -9.79 7.88 -11.06
CA LYS A 80 -10.16 6.93 -10.02
C LYS A 80 -9.47 5.58 -10.23
N LEU A 81 -9.57 4.65 -9.28
CA LEU A 81 -8.90 3.36 -9.37
C LEU A 81 -9.46 2.49 -10.51
N ALA A 82 -10.76 2.58 -10.79
CA ALA A 82 -11.40 1.83 -11.87
C ALA A 82 -10.87 2.19 -13.28
N ASP A 83 -10.20 3.32 -13.42
CA ASP A 83 -9.60 3.78 -14.69
C ASP A 83 -8.17 3.25 -14.89
N LEU A 84 -7.60 2.55 -13.89
CA LEU A 84 -6.30 1.89 -14.04
C LEU A 84 -6.39 0.75 -15.06
N GLU A 85 -5.34 0.58 -15.85
CA GLU A 85 -5.27 -0.46 -16.90
C GLU A 85 -5.32 -1.89 -16.32
N PHE A 86 -4.63 -2.13 -15.21
CA PHE A 86 -4.56 -3.44 -14.55
C PHE A 86 -4.75 -3.33 -13.02
N PRO A 87 -5.95 -3.02 -12.51
CA PRO A 87 -6.19 -2.83 -11.08
C PRO A 87 -5.73 -4.05 -10.24
N ALA A 88 -6.08 -5.26 -10.66
CA ALA A 88 -5.77 -6.50 -9.93
C ALA A 88 -4.26 -6.81 -9.78
N THR A 89 -3.38 -6.10 -10.49
CA THR A 89 -1.91 -6.22 -10.37
C THR A 89 -1.25 -4.89 -10.00
N THR A 90 -2.00 -3.95 -9.42
CA THR A 90 -1.50 -2.61 -9.05
C THR A 90 -1.55 -2.40 -7.54
N SER A 91 -0.42 -2.29 -6.87
CA SER A 91 -0.39 -1.85 -5.46
C SER A 91 -0.54 -0.34 -5.35
N VAL A 92 -1.24 0.16 -4.32
CA VAL A 92 -1.65 1.58 -4.26
C VAL A 92 -1.10 2.30 -3.03
N SER A 93 -0.31 3.35 -3.24
CA SER A 93 0.01 4.33 -2.19
C SER A 93 -1.11 5.35 -2.07
N ILE A 94 -1.65 5.55 -0.86
CA ILE A 94 -2.73 6.50 -0.59
C ILE A 94 -2.21 7.65 0.28
N VAL A 95 -2.37 8.88 -0.19
CA VAL A 95 -1.96 10.11 0.51
C VAL A 95 -3.05 11.18 0.40
N THR A 96 -4.29 10.76 0.66
CA THR A 96 -5.49 11.61 0.67
C THR A 96 -6.02 11.83 2.08
N PRO A 97 -6.86 12.84 2.33
CA PRO A 97 -7.56 12.96 3.60
C PRO A 97 -8.34 11.67 3.97
N PRO A 98 -8.47 11.32 5.26
CA PRO A 98 -9.01 10.02 5.69
C PRO A 98 -10.38 9.65 5.09
N LYS A 99 -11.31 10.62 5.00
CA LYS A 99 -12.62 10.40 4.37
C LYS A 99 -12.51 9.92 2.92
N VAL A 100 -11.54 10.43 2.17
CA VAL A 100 -11.27 9.99 0.79
C VAL A 100 -10.58 8.63 0.79
N THR A 101 -9.60 8.42 1.69
CA THR A 101 -8.92 7.12 1.86
C THR A 101 -9.91 5.98 2.06
N LEU A 102 -10.94 6.18 2.90
CA LEU A 102 -11.97 5.16 3.11
C LEU A 102 -12.73 4.79 1.82
N GLY A 103 -13.05 5.77 0.98
CA GLY A 103 -13.67 5.53 -0.32
C GLY A 103 -12.75 4.77 -1.28
N VAL A 104 -11.46 5.13 -1.30
CA VAL A 104 -10.42 4.48 -2.12
C VAL A 104 -10.23 3.01 -1.71
N LEU A 105 -10.25 2.70 -0.41
CA LEU A 105 -10.15 1.33 0.09
C LEU A 105 -11.37 0.48 -0.32
N LYS A 106 -12.58 1.07 -0.29
CA LYS A 106 -13.81 0.40 -0.74
C LYS A 106 -13.75 0.07 -2.22
N GLU A 107 -13.49 1.07 -3.06
CA GLU A 107 -13.35 0.90 -4.51
C GLU A 107 -12.26 -0.13 -4.85
N GLY A 108 -11.08 0.02 -4.24
CA GLY A 108 -9.97 -0.88 -4.53
C GLY A 108 -10.20 -2.32 -4.06
N LYS A 109 -10.96 -2.54 -2.97
CA LYS A 109 -11.39 -3.88 -2.56
C LYS A 109 -12.28 -4.53 -3.63
N GLU A 110 -13.24 -3.78 -4.17
CA GLU A 110 -14.14 -4.25 -5.23
C GLU A 110 -13.37 -4.58 -6.52
N LEU A 111 -12.34 -3.78 -6.85
CA LEU A 111 -11.48 -3.98 -8.02
C LEU A 111 -10.41 -5.06 -7.86
N GLY A 112 -10.30 -5.68 -6.68
CA GLY A 112 -9.30 -6.72 -6.41
C GLY A 112 -7.87 -6.19 -6.34
N ILE A 113 -7.67 -4.93 -5.92
CA ILE A 113 -6.33 -4.36 -5.69
C ILE A 113 -5.59 -5.24 -4.66
N PRO A 114 -4.35 -5.67 -4.96
CA PRO A 114 -3.64 -6.65 -4.14
C PRO A 114 -3.20 -6.11 -2.79
N ALA A 115 -2.76 -4.85 -2.74
CA ALA A 115 -2.25 -4.24 -1.51
C ALA A 115 -2.33 -2.71 -1.55
N PHE A 116 -2.46 -2.11 -0.37
CA PHE A 116 -2.48 -0.67 -0.17
C PHE A 116 -1.42 -0.26 0.85
N TRP A 117 -0.91 0.96 0.69
CA TRP A 117 -0.08 1.59 1.69
C TRP A 117 -0.61 2.97 2.02
N ILE A 118 -1.25 3.07 3.17
CA ILE A 118 -1.79 4.32 3.68
C ILE A 118 -0.64 5.09 4.31
N GLN A 119 -0.31 6.22 3.69
CA GLN A 119 0.78 7.06 4.15
C GLN A 119 0.39 7.79 5.44
N PRO A 120 1.36 8.16 6.29
CA PRO A 120 1.07 8.83 7.55
C PRO A 120 0.16 10.06 7.38
N GLY A 121 -0.94 10.09 8.14
CA GLY A 121 -1.91 11.19 8.13
C GLY A 121 -3.04 11.01 7.09
N ALA A 122 -3.03 9.91 6.33
CA ALA A 122 -4.12 9.54 5.43
C ALA A 122 -5.12 8.58 6.10
N GLU A 123 -4.93 8.22 7.37
CA GLU A 123 -5.83 7.39 8.16
C GLU A 123 -6.42 8.11 9.38
N ASP A 124 -7.61 7.66 9.79
CA ASP A 124 -8.29 7.96 11.05
C ASP A 124 -8.90 6.67 11.63
N ASP A 125 -9.64 6.76 12.73
CA ASP A 125 -10.25 5.60 13.38
C ASP A 125 -11.24 4.84 12.48
N ASP A 126 -11.96 5.54 11.61
CA ASP A 126 -12.89 4.92 10.66
C ASP A 126 -12.14 4.08 9.61
N VAL A 127 -11.02 4.60 9.10
CA VAL A 127 -10.13 3.83 8.21
C VAL A 127 -9.57 2.60 8.91
N ARG A 128 -9.07 2.73 10.15
CA ARG A 128 -8.52 1.61 10.93
C ARG A 128 -9.58 0.54 11.19
N LYS A 129 -10.78 0.96 11.56
CA LYS A 129 -11.93 0.08 11.80
C LYS A 129 -12.33 -0.66 10.54
N TYR A 130 -12.48 0.04 9.41
CA TYR A 130 -12.82 -0.58 8.13
C TYR A 130 -11.79 -1.64 7.71
N VAL A 131 -10.49 -1.35 7.81
CA VAL A 131 -9.43 -2.32 7.47
C VAL A 131 -9.55 -3.60 8.33
N THR A 132 -9.92 -3.45 9.60
CA THR A 132 -10.07 -4.59 10.52
C THR A 132 -11.34 -5.39 10.24
N ASP A 133 -12.48 -4.71 10.15
CA ASP A 133 -13.80 -5.34 9.97
C ASP A 133 -13.90 -6.10 8.64
N GLU A 134 -13.25 -5.58 7.59
CA GLU A 134 -13.27 -6.16 6.25
C GLU A 134 -12.16 -7.20 6.01
N GLY A 135 -11.37 -7.52 7.05
CA GLY A 135 -10.30 -8.52 6.97
C GLY A 135 -9.18 -8.13 6.01
N LEU A 136 -8.80 -6.85 5.96
CA LEU A 136 -7.78 -6.32 5.04
C LEU A 136 -6.42 -6.09 5.72
N THR A 137 -6.24 -6.56 6.96
CA THR A 137 -5.03 -6.34 7.77
C THR A 137 -3.78 -6.98 7.17
N ASP A 138 -3.92 -7.98 6.30
CA ASP A 138 -2.85 -8.64 5.55
C ASP A 138 -2.57 -7.99 4.18
N LYS A 139 -3.35 -6.97 3.78
CA LYS A 139 -3.24 -6.25 2.50
C LYS A 139 -2.95 -4.77 2.64
N VAL A 140 -3.20 -4.19 3.81
CA VAL A 140 -3.07 -2.74 4.04
C VAL A 140 -1.92 -2.45 5.00
N VAL A 141 -0.90 -1.75 4.50
CA VAL A 141 0.13 -1.16 5.35
C VAL A 141 -0.44 0.07 6.04
N LEU A 142 -0.50 0.02 7.38
CA LEU A 142 -1.15 1.01 8.25
C LEU A 142 -0.22 1.34 9.43
N GLY A 143 -0.14 2.61 9.83
CA GLY A 143 0.65 3.04 11.00
C GLY A 143 2.16 2.83 10.85
N SER A 144 2.65 2.66 9.63
CA SER A 144 4.07 2.52 9.30
C SER A 144 4.70 3.85 8.89
N PRO A 145 6.04 3.99 8.90
CA PRO A 145 6.71 5.11 8.27
C PRO A 145 6.31 5.30 6.80
N CYS A 146 6.45 6.52 6.31
CA CYS A 146 6.23 6.85 4.90
C CYS A 146 7.11 6.00 3.98
N ILE A 147 6.60 5.72 2.77
CA ILE A 147 7.37 5.03 1.72
C ILE A 147 8.66 5.76 1.35
N LEU A 148 8.69 7.10 1.45
CA LEU A 148 9.89 7.89 1.22
C LEU A 148 11.03 7.58 2.21
N VAL A 149 10.69 7.08 3.40
CA VAL A 149 11.65 6.77 4.47
C VAL A 149 12.05 5.30 4.43
N SER A 150 11.07 4.41 4.27
CA SER A 150 11.28 2.96 4.43
C SER A 150 11.32 2.17 3.13
N GLY A 151 10.77 2.72 2.04
CA GLY A 151 10.56 2.01 0.78
C GLY A 151 11.84 1.47 0.16
N ASP A 152 12.94 2.23 0.21
CA ASP A 152 14.23 1.76 -0.32
C ASP A 152 14.82 0.60 0.48
N GLY A 153 14.75 0.67 1.80
CA GLY A 153 15.23 -0.38 2.67
C GLY A 153 14.47 -1.68 2.43
N ILE A 154 13.14 -1.59 2.35
CA ILE A 154 12.28 -2.75 2.09
C ILE A 154 12.57 -3.32 0.70
N ARG A 155 12.58 -2.50 -0.36
CA ARG A 155 12.84 -2.98 -1.73
C ARG A 155 14.21 -3.66 -1.85
N LYS A 156 15.25 -3.10 -1.23
CA LYS A 156 16.60 -3.73 -1.23
C LYS A 156 16.61 -5.09 -0.55
N SER A 157 15.74 -5.33 0.45
CA SER A 157 15.64 -6.64 1.11
C SER A 157 14.91 -7.69 0.29
N LEU A 158 14.28 -7.31 -0.83
CA LEU A 158 13.53 -8.20 -1.73
C LEU A 158 14.30 -8.58 -3.00
N LEU A 159 15.46 -7.96 -3.23
CA LEU A 159 16.37 -8.22 -4.35
C LEU A 159 17.55 -9.10 -3.89
#